data_AF-A0A9W8IWN8-F1
#
_entry.id   AF-A0A9W8IWN8-F1
#
_cell.length_a   1.000
_cell.length_b   1.000
_cell.length_c   1.000
_cell.angle_alpha   90.00
_cell.angle_beta   90.00
_cell.angle_gamma   90.00
#
_symmetry.space_group_name_H-M   'P 1'
#
loop_
_entity.id
_entity.type
_entity.pdbx_description
1 polymer ?
#
loop_
_entity_poly.entity_id
_entity_poly.type
_entity_poly.pdbx_seq_one_letter_code
_entity_poly.pdbx_strand_id
1 'polypeptide(L)'
;MIAHEIGSIHPQAIPKIVEAMDRCHATSLENHLQKYILEPLQSLNHPQPLIIIIDAMDEWQDHPTFIKALAHLNSQSHVVKFIITDRLNPCASHLPGIGKISIYTYALGPISREVIKAYFHEHLETVPWVDGRTATPADVEKLTELSGGLPVWASTVIAVLSHRFGESPPHEILEEIVGSRRYVGSDDGLGELYHNALSRLFHSPEDQRQLRRYLGASIALQEPLPPVRLLYAFRNPFAPHRSHSICSVRPPDPISTSRFRQHDLPSNHTLPSVVYRVRPSQDYG
;
A
#
# COMPACT_ATOMS: atom_id res chain seq x y z
N MET A 1 -14.64 4.31 -5.41
CA MET A 1 -13.67 3.21 -5.31
C MET A 1 -14.18 2.03 -4.47
N ILE A 2 -14.45 2.18 -3.17
CA ILE A 2 -14.89 1.06 -2.31
C ILE A 2 -16.13 0.33 -2.84
N ALA A 3 -17.20 1.06 -3.20
CA ALA A 3 -18.42 0.45 -3.74
C ALA A 3 -18.18 -0.32 -5.06
N HIS A 4 -17.24 0.16 -5.88
CA HIS A 4 -16.84 -0.54 -7.10
C HIS A 4 -16.20 -1.90 -6.76
N GLU A 5 -15.25 -1.92 -5.81
CA GLU A 5 -14.63 -3.17 -5.36
C GLU A 5 -15.65 -4.13 -4.74
N ILE A 6 -16.59 -3.61 -3.93
CA ILE A 6 -17.70 -4.41 -3.39
C ILE A 6 -18.50 -5.05 -4.52
N GLY A 7 -18.90 -4.29 -5.54
CA GLY A 7 -19.66 -4.82 -6.67
C GLY A 7 -18.87 -5.78 -7.55
N SER A 8 -17.57 -5.56 -7.69
CA SER A 8 -16.65 -6.43 -8.44
C SER A 8 -16.49 -7.81 -7.78
N ILE A 9 -16.30 -7.83 -6.47
CA ILE A 9 -16.14 -9.07 -5.68
C ILE A 9 -17.50 -9.74 -5.42
N HIS A 10 -18.53 -8.95 -5.13
CA HIS A 10 -19.88 -9.39 -4.81
C HIS A 10 -20.92 -8.78 -5.76
N PRO A 11 -21.10 -9.35 -6.95
CA PRO A 11 -22.06 -8.82 -7.93
C PRO A 11 -23.50 -8.68 -7.40
N GLN A 12 -23.89 -9.46 -6.39
CA GLN A 12 -25.20 -9.37 -5.75
C GLN A 12 -25.43 -8.03 -5.02
N ALA A 13 -24.36 -7.30 -4.67
CA ALA A 13 -24.44 -5.98 -4.05
C ALA A 13 -24.70 -4.85 -5.08
N ILE A 14 -24.48 -5.10 -6.38
CA ILE A 14 -24.60 -4.10 -7.45
C ILE A 14 -25.97 -3.40 -7.47
N PRO A 15 -27.12 -4.08 -7.33
CA PRO A 15 -28.41 -3.39 -7.31
C PRO A 15 -28.52 -2.32 -6.24
N LYS A 16 -27.95 -2.56 -5.04
CA LYS A 16 -27.91 -1.58 -3.96
C LYS A 16 -26.94 -0.44 -4.22
N ILE A 17 -25.83 -0.72 -4.89
CA ILE A 17 -24.88 0.32 -5.33
C ILE A 17 -25.53 1.23 -6.37
N VAL A 18 -26.26 0.67 -7.34
CA VAL A 18 -27.00 1.45 -8.35
C VAL A 18 -28.10 2.29 -7.68
N GLU A 19 -28.85 1.72 -6.74
CA GLU A 19 -29.84 2.47 -5.95
C GLU A 19 -29.20 3.66 -5.20
N ALA A 20 -27.99 3.48 -4.68
CA ALA A 20 -27.23 4.55 -4.04
C ALA A 20 -26.83 5.65 -5.03
N MET A 21 -26.46 5.30 -6.28
CA MET A 21 -26.14 6.26 -7.34
C MET A 21 -27.29 7.22 -7.60
N ASP A 22 -28.50 6.70 -7.70
CA ASP A 22 -29.69 7.51 -7.99
C ASP A 22 -30.08 8.43 -6.83
N ARG A 23 -29.73 8.06 -5.59
CA ARG A 23 -30.26 8.69 -4.36
C ARG A 23 -29.27 9.56 -3.59
N CYS A 24 -27.97 9.43 -3.86
CA CYS A 24 -26.92 10.06 -3.06
C CYS A 24 -26.35 11.36 -3.64
N HIS A 25 -26.93 11.90 -4.70
CA HIS A 25 -26.48 13.18 -5.25
C HIS A 25 -26.59 14.30 -4.21
N ALA A 26 -25.46 15.00 -3.97
CA ALA A 26 -25.35 16.12 -3.03
C ALA A 26 -25.72 15.80 -1.55
N THR A 27 -25.68 14.53 -1.14
CA THR A 27 -25.90 14.15 0.27
C THR A 27 -24.61 14.23 1.10
N SER A 28 -24.73 14.12 2.42
CA SER A 28 -23.56 14.10 3.32
C SER A 28 -22.73 12.82 3.17
N LEU A 29 -21.48 12.86 3.65
CA LEU A 29 -20.57 11.72 3.60
C LEU A 29 -21.08 10.53 4.42
N GLU A 30 -21.78 10.79 5.52
CA GLU A 30 -22.43 9.74 6.32
C GLU A 30 -23.45 8.96 5.49
N ASN A 31 -24.29 9.68 4.73
CA ASN A 31 -25.26 9.06 3.83
C ASN A 31 -24.55 8.28 2.72
N HIS A 32 -23.42 8.77 2.21
CA HIS A 32 -22.62 8.02 1.25
C HIS A 32 -22.07 6.73 1.85
N LEU A 33 -21.49 6.75 3.06
CA LEU A 33 -21.02 5.54 3.72
C LEU A 33 -22.15 4.52 3.93
N GLN A 34 -23.32 5.00 4.35
CA GLN A 34 -24.46 4.12 4.57
C GLN A 34 -24.97 3.50 3.26
N LYS A 35 -25.14 4.31 2.21
CA LYS A 35 -25.75 3.86 0.95
C LYS A 35 -24.80 3.11 0.03
N TYR A 36 -23.53 3.50 -0.03
CA TYR A 36 -22.54 2.89 -0.92
C TYR A 36 -21.73 1.75 -0.29
N ILE A 37 -21.73 1.63 1.04
CA ILE A 37 -20.97 0.59 1.74
C ILE A 37 -21.91 -0.26 2.59
N LEU A 38 -22.56 0.31 3.59
CA LEU A 38 -23.31 -0.48 4.56
C LEU A 38 -24.48 -1.26 3.95
N GLU A 39 -25.39 -0.58 3.24
CA GLU A 39 -26.59 -1.21 2.66
C GLU A 39 -26.24 -2.28 1.60
N PRO A 40 -25.28 -2.07 0.69
CA PRO A 40 -24.80 -3.11 -0.20
C PRO A 40 -24.27 -4.33 0.57
N LEU A 41 -23.44 -4.15 1.59
CA LEU A 41 -22.89 -5.26 2.37
C LEU A 41 -23.97 -5.99 3.19
N GLN A 42 -24.93 -5.26 3.77
CA GLN A 42 -26.09 -5.84 4.45
C GLN A 42 -26.92 -6.72 3.52
N SER A 43 -27.11 -6.30 2.26
CA SER A 43 -27.91 -7.05 1.29
C SER A 43 -27.32 -8.42 0.94
N LEU A 44 -26.02 -8.62 1.16
CA LEU A 44 -25.36 -9.91 0.96
C LEU A 44 -25.75 -10.94 2.03
N ASN A 45 -26.28 -10.51 3.18
CA ASN A 45 -26.67 -11.35 4.31
C ASN A 45 -25.55 -12.32 4.76
N HIS A 46 -24.29 -11.86 4.73
CA HIS A 46 -23.18 -12.67 5.21
C HIS A 46 -23.27 -12.90 6.73
N PRO A 47 -22.98 -14.12 7.21
CA PRO A 47 -23.05 -14.45 8.64
C PRO A 47 -21.89 -13.84 9.44
N GLN A 48 -20.86 -13.34 8.77
CA GLN A 48 -19.67 -12.74 9.35
C GLN A 48 -19.43 -11.36 8.74
N PRO A 49 -18.84 -10.42 9.50
CA PRO A 49 -18.55 -9.09 8.99
C PRO A 49 -17.51 -9.15 7.87
N LEU A 50 -17.73 -8.37 6.82
CA LEU A 50 -16.74 -8.17 5.77
C LEU A 50 -15.68 -7.15 6.22
N ILE A 51 -14.43 -7.40 5.84
CA ILE A 51 -13.30 -6.56 6.23
C ILE A 51 -12.90 -5.69 5.04
N ILE A 52 -12.88 -4.38 5.24
CA ILE A 52 -12.37 -3.41 4.27
C ILE A 52 -10.99 -2.96 4.75
N ILE A 53 -9.97 -3.23 3.96
CA ILE A 53 -8.60 -2.79 4.21
C ILE A 53 -8.36 -1.52 3.41
N ILE A 54 -7.96 -0.45 4.07
CA ILE A 54 -7.56 0.81 3.43
C ILE A 54 -6.09 1.04 3.77
N ASP A 55 -5.25 0.99 2.76
CA ASP A 55 -3.82 1.20 2.91
C ASP A 55 -3.44 2.67 2.68
N ALA A 56 -2.46 3.16 3.43
CA ALA A 56 -1.84 4.48 3.26
C ALA A 56 -2.85 5.64 3.35
N MET A 57 -3.70 5.61 4.38
CA MET A 57 -4.78 6.58 4.56
C MET A 57 -4.28 8.03 4.64
N ASP A 58 -3.08 8.26 5.18
CA ASP A 58 -2.43 9.57 5.25
C ASP A 58 -2.18 10.22 3.90
N GLU A 59 -2.08 9.44 2.82
CA GLU A 59 -1.84 9.95 1.47
C GLU A 59 -3.09 10.60 0.86
N TRP A 60 -4.28 10.36 1.43
CA TRP A 60 -5.51 10.99 0.99
C TRP A 60 -5.80 12.27 1.78
N GLN A 61 -5.82 13.42 1.10
CA GLN A 61 -6.02 14.73 1.72
C GLN A 61 -7.27 14.83 2.62
N ASP A 62 -8.38 14.19 2.23
CA ASP A 62 -9.64 14.25 2.99
C ASP A 62 -9.81 13.13 4.02
N HIS A 63 -8.74 12.37 4.31
CA HIS A 63 -8.78 11.27 5.29
C HIS A 63 -9.33 11.66 6.66
N PRO A 64 -9.10 12.87 7.23
CA PRO A 64 -9.66 13.26 8.53
C PRO A 64 -11.19 13.20 8.53
N THR A 65 -11.80 13.69 7.45
CA THR A 65 -13.25 13.76 7.28
C THR A 65 -13.84 12.37 7.11
N PHE A 66 -13.17 11.52 6.32
CA PHE A 66 -13.57 10.13 6.15
C PHE A 66 -13.50 9.32 7.44
N ILE A 67 -12.36 9.37 8.15
CA ILE A 67 -12.18 8.69 9.43
C ILE A 67 -13.28 9.12 10.41
N LYS A 68 -13.56 10.42 10.52
CA LYS A 68 -14.65 10.93 11.36
C LYS A 68 -16.01 10.37 10.98
N ALA A 69 -16.31 10.26 9.70
CA ALA A 69 -17.59 9.74 9.22
C ALA A 69 -17.78 8.25 9.56
N LEU A 70 -16.70 7.46 9.69
CA LEU A 70 -16.78 6.04 10.10
C LEU A 70 -17.41 5.83 11.48
N ALA A 71 -17.46 6.86 12.34
CA ALA A 71 -18.15 6.79 13.63
C ALA A 71 -19.62 6.33 13.49
N HIS A 72 -20.28 6.66 12.37
CA HIS A 72 -21.66 6.26 12.08
C HIS A 72 -21.82 4.75 11.87
N LEU A 73 -20.72 4.06 11.56
CA LEU A 73 -20.71 2.61 11.33
C LEU A 73 -20.31 1.82 12.59
N ASN A 74 -20.02 2.48 13.73
CA ASN A 74 -19.59 1.79 14.96
C ASN A 74 -20.58 0.71 15.43
N SER A 75 -21.89 0.93 15.28
CA SER A 75 -22.91 -0.06 15.69
C SER A 75 -23.09 -1.18 14.66
N GLN A 76 -22.40 -1.10 13.53
CA GLN A 76 -22.54 -1.99 12.38
C GLN A 76 -21.33 -2.92 12.21
N SER A 77 -20.56 -3.14 13.28
CA SER A 77 -19.38 -4.01 13.32
C SER A 77 -19.64 -5.48 13.00
N HIS A 78 -20.92 -5.89 13.06
CA HIS A 78 -21.39 -7.21 12.66
C HIS A 78 -21.54 -7.35 11.13
N VAL A 79 -21.62 -6.23 10.40
CA VAL A 79 -21.70 -6.20 8.92
C VAL A 79 -20.34 -5.90 8.31
N VAL A 80 -19.65 -4.88 8.85
CA VAL A 80 -18.41 -4.37 8.26
C VAL A 80 -17.41 -3.97 9.33
N LYS A 81 -16.14 -4.27 9.09
CA LYS A 81 -15.00 -3.81 9.88
C LYS A 81 -13.96 -3.18 8.97
N PHE A 82 -13.29 -2.15 9.47
CA PHE A 82 -12.22 -1.47 8.73
C PHE A 82 -10.86 -1.82 9.34
N ILE A 83 -9.88 -2.10 8.49
CA ILE A 83 -8.47 -2.10 8.86
C ILE A 83 -7.82 -0.96 8.09
N ILE A 84 -7.31 0.03 8.79
CA ILE A 84 -6.71 1.22 8.17
C ILE A 84 -5.23 1.21 8.48
N THR A 85 -4.37 1.37 7.47
CA THR A 85 -2.95 1.59 7.67
C THR A 85 -2.59 3.05 7.37
N ASP A 86 -1.66 3.58 8.15
CA ASP A 86 -1.20 4.97 8.06
C ASP A 86 0.19 5.06 8.70
N ARG A 87 0.98 6.07 8.38
CA ARG A 87 2.27 6.37 9.03
C ARG A 87 2.10 7.17 10.34
N LEU A 88 1.06 7.99 10.42
CA LEU A 88 0.73 8.82 11.56
C LEU A 88 -0.23 8.10 12.50
N ASN A 89 -0.06 8.32 13.81
CA ASN A 89 -1.01 7.84 14.80
C ASN A 89 -2.21 8.80 14.86
N PRO A 90 -3.43 8.37 14.44
CA PRO A 90 -4.61 9.22 14.36
C PRO A 90 -5.13 9.63 15.74
N CYS A 91 -4.80 8.84 16.77
CA CYS A 91 -5.12 9.15 18.15
C CYS A 91 -4.17 10.22 18.73
N ALA A 92 -2.95 10.31 18.19
CA ALA A 92 -1.97 11.33 18.58
C ALA A 92 -2.17 12.65 17.81
N SER A 93 -2.75 12.60 16.60
CA SER A 93 -2.95 13.77 15.74
C SER A 93 -4.13 14.68 16.13
N HIS A 94 -4.75 14.47 17.31
CA HIS A 94 -5.88 15.25 17.84
C HIS A 94 -7.03 15.45 16.84
N LEU A 95 -7.25 14.48 15.94
CA LEU A 95 -8.28 14.54 14.92
C LEU A 95 -9.68 14.80 15.54
N PRO A 96 -10.37 15.88 15.18
CA PRO A 96 -11.65 16.23 15.78
C PRO A 96 -12.71 15.13 15.59
N GLY A 97 -13.19 14.57 16.71
CA GLY A 97 -14.20 13.51 16.69
C GLY A 97 -13.64 12.08 16.67
N ILE A 98 -12.30 11.90 16.69
CA ILE A 98 -11.66 10.57 16.76
C ILE A 98 -12.15 9.75 17.97
N GLY A 99 -12.38 10.41 19.11
CA GLY A 99 -12.89 9.77 20.34
C GLY A 99 -14.33 9.25 20.23
N LYS A 100 -15.06 9.57 19.15
CA LYS A 100 -16.38 9.01 18.86
C LYS A 100 -16.31 7.71 18.06
N ILE A 101 -15.13 7.32 17.57
CA ILE A 101 -14.94 6.11 16.76
C ILE A 101 -14.42 4.99 17.67
N SER A 102 -14.96 3.78 17.51
CA SER A 102 -14.43 2.61 18.19
C SER A 102 -13.18 2.11 17.45
N ILE A 103 -12.04 2.70 17.79
CA ILE A 103 -10.73 2.41 17.19
C ILE A 103 -9.87 1.60 18.15
N TYR A 104 -9.19 0.59 17.60
CA TYR A 104 -8.07 -0.05 18.26
C TYR A 104 -6.81 0.16 17.45
N THR A 105 -5.84 0.85 18.06
CA THR A 105 -4.57 1.19 17.43
C THR A 105 -3.52 0.15 17.74
N TYR A 106 -2.88 -0.36 16.69
CA TYR A 106 -1.73 -1.25 16.76
C TYR A 106 -0.52 -0.54 16.15
N ALA A 107 0.46 -0.20 16.98
CA ALA A 107 1.71 0.39 16.53
C ALA A 107 2.63 -0.69 15.97
N LEU A 108 3.06 -0.51 14.72
CA LEU A 108 4.18 -1.24 14.14
C LEU A 108 5.44 -0.42 14.37
N GLY A 109 6.28 -0.87 15.30
CA GLY A 109 7.64 -0.36 15.40
C GLY A 109 8.51 -0.85 14.24
N PRO A 110 9.72 -0.29 14.08
CA PRO A 110 10.74 -0.84 13.20
C PRO A 110 10.99 -2.32 13.49
N ILE A 111 11.39 -3.07 12.47
CA ILE A 111 11.78 -4.47 12.65
C ILE A 111 13.04 -4.52 13.52
N SER A 112 13.13 -5.52 14.40
CA SER A 112 14.28 -5.67 15.28
C SER A 112 15.58 -5.85 14.48
N ARG A 113 16.70 -5.41 15.07
CA ARG A 113 18.02 -5.51 14.44
C ARG A 113 18.37 -6.95 14.09
N GLU A 114 17.99 -7.89 14.95
CA GLU A 114 18.26 -9.32 14.79
C GLU A 114 17.56 -9.89 13.55
N VAL A 115 16.32 -9.47 13.29
CA VAL A 115 15.57 -9.91 12.10
C VAL A 115 16.16 -9.29 10.83
N ILE A 116 16.52 -8.00 10.84
CA ILE A 116 17.19 -7.37 9.70
C ILE A 116 18.56 -8.01 9.43
N LYS A 117 19.32 -8.31 10.49
CA LYS A 117 20.61 -8.98 10.40
C LYS A 117 20.46 -10.37 9.79
N ALA A 118 19.47 -11.15 10.24
CA ALA A 118 19.16 -12.44 9.65
C ALA A 118 18.78 -12.33 8.16
N TYR A 119 17.98 -11.32 7.81
CA TYR A 119 17.63 -11.02 6.42
C TYR A 119 18.88 -10.77 5.55
N PHE A 120 19.81 -9.92 6.02
CA PHE A 120 21.06 -9.67 5.29
C PHE A 120 21.93 -10.91 5.15
N HIS A 121 22.07 -11.71 6.21
CA HIS A 121 22.82 -12.96 6.13
C HIS A 121 22.27 -13.89 5.05
N GLU A 122 20.96 -14.10 5.01
CA GLU A 122 20.32 -14.97 4.02
C GLU A 122 20.47 -14.42 2.58
N HIS A 123 20.27 -13.12 2.39
CA HIS A 123 20.14 -12.58 1.03
C HIS A 123 21.49 -12.17 0.41
N LEU A 124 22.50 -11.82 1.21
CA LEU A 124 23.84 -11.51 0.68
C LEU A 124 24.53 -12.75 0.10
N GLU A 125 24.13 -13.96 0.49
CA GLU A 125 24.60 -15.21 -0.12
C GLU A 125 24.12 -15.35 -1.58
N THR A 126 23.02 -14.69 -1.95
CA THR A 126 22.45 -14.75 -3.31
C THR A 126 23.04 -13.71 -4.26
N VAL A 127 23.82 -12.76 -3.74
CA VAL A 127 24.45 -11.70 -4.53
C VAL A 127 25.52 -12.30 -5.45
N PRO A 128 25.56 -11.95 -6.74
CA PRO A 128 26.54 -12.47 -7.70
C PRO A 128 27.90 -11.77 -7.51
N TRP A 129 28.58 -12.12 -6.42
CA TRP A 129 29.91 -11.57 -6.13
C TRP A 129 30.93 -11.92 -7.20
N VAL A 130 31.97 -11.09 -7.31
CA VAL A 130 33.09 -11.26 -8.24
C VAL A 130 34.41 -11.36 -7.48
N ASP A 131 35.40 -11.99 -8.08
CA ASP A 131 36.77 -12.09 -7.57
C ASP A 131 36.90 -12.72 -6.17
N GLY A 132 35.96 -13.61 -5.81
CA GLY A 132 35.94 -14.29 -4.51
C GLY A 132 35.65 -13.37 -3.31
N ARG A 133 35.29 -12.11 -3.55
CA ARG A 133 34.86 -11.17 -2.51
C ARG A 133 33.44 -11.52 -2.05
N THR A 134 33.09 -11.10 -0.85
CA THR A 134 31.72 -11.18 -0.31
C THR A 134 31.58 -10.17 0.82
N ALA A 135 30.35 -9.95 1.28
CA ALA A 135 30.10 -9.10 2.45
C ALA A 135 30.75 -9.72 3.70
N THR A 136 31.47 -8.90 4.46
CA THR A 136 32.06 -9.29 5.74
C THR A 136 31.02 -9.21 6.86
N PRO A 137 31.24 -9.87 8.01
CA PRO A 137 30.39 -9.70 9.18
C PRO A 137 30.28 -8.25 9.67
N ALA A 138 31.32 -7.44 9.45
CA ALA A 138 31.31 -6.01 9.77
C ALA A 138 30.38 -5.22 8.84
N ASP A 139 30.37 -5.55 7.54
CA ASP A 139 29.44 -4.96 6.58
C ASP A 139 28.00 -5.27 6.96
N VAL A 140 27.70 -6.51 7.36
CA VAL A 140 26.36 -6.91 7.81
C VAL A 140 25.91 -6.11 9.04
N GLU A 141 26.80 -5.91 10.02
CA GLU A 141 26.48 -5.10 11.19
C GLU A 141 26.21 -3.64 10.80
N LYS A 142 27.02 -3.10 9.88
CA LYS A 142 26.86 -1.72 9.43
C LYS A 142 25.58 -1.55 8.59
N LEU A 143 25.26 -2.46 7.68
CA LEU A 143 24.01 -2.45 6.93
C LEU A 143 22.79 -2.57 7.85
N THR A 144 22.88 -3.41 8.90
CA THR A 144 21.84 -3.53 9.91
C THR A 144 21.64 -2.21 10.65
N GLU A 145 22.73 -1.54 11.03
CA GLU A 145 22.69 -0.22 11.65
C GLU A 145 22.08 0.84 10.72
N LEU A 146 22.56 0.91 9.48
CA LEU A 146 22.09 1.89 8.49
C LEU A 146 20.59 1.72 8.21
N SER A 147 20.09 0.48 8.16
CA SER A 147 18.68 0.19 7.87
C SER A 147 17.69 0.86 8.82
N GLY A 148 18.10 1.16 10.06
CA GLY A 148 17.18 1.67 11.09
C GLY A 148 15.96 0.78 11.36
N GLY A 149 16.03 -0.52 11.04
CA GLY A 149 14.89 -1.44 11.16
C GLY A 149 13.87 -1.35 10.01
N LEU A 150 14.19 -0.68 8.90
CA LEU A 150 13.31 -0.53 7.74
C LEU A 150 13.56 -1.62 6.69
N PRO A 151 12.60 -2.55 6.49
CA PRO A 151 12.78 -3.66 5.55
C PRO A 151 12.90 -3.21 4.10
N VAL A 152 12.19 -2.15 3.72
CA VAL A 152 12.25 -1.58 2.36
C VAL A 152 13.65 -1.10 2.00
N TRP A 153 14.39 -0.55 2.99
CA TRP A 153 15.76 -0.13 2.77
C TRP A 153 16.66 -1.36 2.59
N ALA A 154 16.55 -2.34 3.48
CA ALA A 154 17.34 -3.58 3.41
C ALA A 154 17.12 -4.33 2.08
N SER A 155 15.86 -4.47 1.65
CA SER A 155 15.54 -5.11 0.38
C SER A 155 16.06 -4.33 -0.82
N THR A 156 16.07 -2.99 -0.75
CA THR A 156 16.61 -2.15 -1.81
C THR A 156 18.12 -2.32 -1.93
N VAL A 157 18.85 -2.39 -0.81
CA VAL A 157 20.29 -2.71 -0.82
C VAL A 157 20.54 -4.06 -1.48
N ILE A 158 19.82 -5.12 -1.09
CA ILE A 158 19.94 -6.44 -1.71
C ILE A 158 19.65 -6.37 -3.21
N ALA A 159 18.59 -5.68 -3.63
CA ALA A 159 18.25 -5.54 -5.05
C ALA A 159 19.36 -4.83 -5.83
N VAL A 160 19.95 -3.78 -5.25
CA VAL A 160 21.06 -3.01 -5.84
C VAL A 160 22.32 -3.84 -5.98
N LEU A 161 22.62 -4.71 -5.01
CA LEU A 161 23.77 -5.61 -5.07
C LEU A 161 23.52 -6.80 -6.03
N SER A 162 22.28 -7.28 -6.09
CA SER A 162 21.92 -8.49 -6.86
C SER A 162 21.76 -8.23 -8.35
N HIS A 163 21.34 -7.02 -8.73
CA HIS A 163 21.15 -6.65 -10.12
C HIS A 163 22.34 -5.85 -10.64
N ARG A 164 22.71 -6.08 -11.90
CA ARG A 164 23.73 -5.26 -12.59
C ARG A 164 23.15 -3.90 -12.95
N PHE A 165 23.12 -2.99 -11.98
CA PHE A 165 22.87 -1.57 -12.20
C PHE A 165 24.21 -0.90 -12.58
N GLY A 166 24.55 -0.97 -13.87
CA GLY A 166 25.79 -0.39 -14.41
C GLY A 166 27.00 -1.34 -14.41
N GLU A 167 28.18 -0.75 -14.50
CA GLU A 167 29.45 -1.49 -14.65
C GLU A 167 30.13 -1.84 -13.32
N SER A 168 29.77 -1.14 -12.23
CA SER A 168 30.37 -1.35 -10.92
C SER A 168 30.04 -2.75 -10.36
N PRO A 169 31.03 -3.51 -9.89
CA PRO A 169 30.80 -4.78 -9.25
C PRO A 169 30.14 -4.61 -7.86
N PRO A 170 29.42 -5.64 -7.35
CA PRO A 170 28.65 -5.52 -6.10
C PRO A 170 29.49 -5.11 -4.87
N HIS A 171 30.77 -5.47 -4.81
CA HIS A 171 31.62 -5.14 -3.67
C HIS A 171 31.98 -3.64 -3.60
N GLU A 172 32.12 -2.95 -4.75
CA GLU A 172 32.34 -1.50 -4.77
C GLU A 172 31.07 -0.76 -4.35
N ILE A 173 29.91 -1.25 -4.80
CA ILE A 173 28.61 -0.70 -4.42
C ILE A 173 28.36 -0.89 -2.92
N LEU A 174 28.71 -2.05 -2.37
CA LEU A 174 28.62 -2.32 -0.95
C LEU A 174 29.51 -1.37 -0.15
N GLU A 175 30.76 -1.17 -0.56
CA GLU A 175 31.70 -0.25 0.11
C GLU A 175 31.18 1.19 0.11
N GLU A 176 30.56 1.64 -0.99
CA GLU A 176 29.92 2.96 -1.05
C GLU A 176 28.74 3.09 -0.07
N ILE A 177 27.86 2.08 -0.01
CA ILE A 177 26.70 2.07 0.88
C ILE A 177 27.15 2.05 2.35
N VAL A 178 28.10 1.18 2.70
CA VAL A 178 28.66 1.03 4.06
C VAL A 178 29.47 2.27 4.46
N GLY A 179 30.18 2.88 3.50
CA GLY A 179 30.96 4.10 3.68
C GLY A 179 30.10 5.37 3.83
N SER A 180 28.81 5.31 3.51
CA SER A 180 27.89 6.42 3.73
C SER A 180 27.74 6.73 5.22
N ARG A 181 27.93 8.00 5.57
CA ARG A 181 27.76 8.49 6.95
C ARG A 181 26.29 8.73 7.33
N ARG A 182 25.35 8.60 6.38
CA ARG A 182 23.94 8.92 6.57
C ARG A 182 23.15 7.66 6.87
N TYR A 183 22.64 7.56 8.09
CA TYR A 183 21.70 6.52 8.51
C TYR A 183 20.28 6.86 8.01
N VAL A 184 19.41 5.85 7.87
CA VAL A 184 18.04 6.04 7.35
C VAL A 184 17.16 6.93 8.24
N GLY A 185 17.56 7.14 9.50
CA GLY A 185 16.94 8.12 10.40
C GLY A 185 17.37 9.58 10.18
N SER A 186 18.22 9.87 9.18
CA SER A 186 18.44 11.22 8.65
C SER A 186 17.56 11.41 7.42
N ASP A 187 17.01 12.61 7.26
CA ASP A 187 15.91 13.02 6.33
C ASP A 187 15.97 12.44 4.90
N ASP A 188 17.14 12.02 4.42
CA ASP A 188 17.40 11.60 3.03
C ASP A 188 17.96 10.18 2.83
N GLY A 189 18.20 9.36 3.87
CA GLY A 189 18.99 8.12 3.73
C GLY A 189 18.39 7.06 2.77
N LEU A 190 17.07 6.94 2.73
CA LEU A 190 16.38 6.08 1.74
C LEU A 190 16.29 6.76 0.36
N GLY A 191 16.08 8.08 0.32
CA GLY A 191 16.03 8.85 -0.91
C GLY A 191 17.35 8.82 -1.68
N GLU A 192 18.47 8.91 -0.96
CA GLU A 192 19.82 8.79 -1.51
C GLU A 192 20.09 7.38 -2.05
N LEU A 193 19.68 6.33 -1.32
CA LEU A 193 19.78 4.95 -1.81
C LEU A 193 19.02 4.78 -3.14
N TYR A 194 17.79 5.29 -3.23
CA TYR A 194 17.01 5.26 -4.47
C TYR A 194 17.65 6.12 -5.57
N HIS A 195 18.11 7.32 -5.25
CA HIS A 195 18.79 8.19 -6.19
C HIS A 195 20.03 7.51 -6.79
N ASN A 196 20.84 6.87 -5.95
CA ASN A 196 22.05 6.17 -6.36
C ASN A 196 21.71 4.91 -7.17
N ALA A 197 20.65 4.18 -6.82
CA ALA A 197 20.16 3.05 -7.62
C ALA A 197 19.67 3.50 -9.00
N LEU A 198 18.85 4.57 -9.06
CA LEU A 198 18.31 5.11 -10.31
C LEU A 198 19.41 5.72 -11.19
N SER A 199 20.40 6.41 -10.62
CA SER A 199 21.51 6.99 -11.38
C SER A 199 22.37 5.92 -12.05
N ARG A 200 22.52 4.76 -11.41
CA ARG A 200 23.21 3.59 -12.00
C ARG A 200 22.38 2.88 -13.08
N LEU A 201 21.07 2.77 -12.86
CA LEU A 201 20.12 2.21 -13.82
C LEU A 201 20.03 3.06 -15.10
N PHE A 202 19.92 4.37 -14.94
CA PHE A 202 19.76 5.34 -16.01
C PHE A 202 21.01 6.22 -16.09
N HIS A 203 22.12 5.61 -16.52
CA HIS A 203 23.44 6.27 -16.55
C HIS A 203 23.57 7.27 -17.71
N SER A 204 22.83 7.10 -18.81
CA SER A 204 22.91 8.02 -19.95
C SER A 204 21.97 9.23 -19.78
N PRO A 205 22.36 10.43 -20.26
CA PRO A 205 21.49 11.61 -20.21
C PRO A 205 20.14 11.42 -20.91
N GLU A 206 20.09 10.55 -21.92
CA GLU A 206 18.87 10.24 -22.66
C GLU A 206 17.95 9.32 -21.85
N ASP A 207 18.49 8.29 -21.20
CA ASP A 207 17.75 7.40 -20.31
C ASP A 207 17.14 8.18 -19.13
N GLN A 208 17.90 9.12 -18.56
CA GLN A 208 17.39 10.01 -17.51
C GLN A 208 16.29 10.94 -18.01
N ARG A 209 16.41 11.45 -19.25
CA ARG A 209 15.37 12.26 -19.88
C ARG A 209 14.10 11.45 -20.08
N GLN A 210 14.21 10.21 -20.51
CA GLN A 210 13.09 9.29 -20.68
C GLN A 210 12.44 8.94 -19.35
N LEU A 211 13.23 8.64 -18.31
CA LEU A 211 12.73 8.41 -16.96
C LEU A 211 11.95 9.61 -16.42
N ARG A 212 12.50 10.83 -16.54
CA ARG A 212 11.81 12.05 -16.09
C ARG A 212 10.49 12.28 -16.81
N ARG A 213 10.46 12.04 -18.13
CA ARG A 213 9.21 12.08 -18.90
C ARG A 213 8.23 11.01 -18.41
N TYR A 214 8.73 9.80 -18.16
CA TYR A 214 7.93 8.69 -17.67
C TYR A 214 7.23 9.00 -16.35
N LEU A 215 8.02 9.42 -15.36
CA LEU A 215 7.52 9.77 -14.03
C LEU A 215 6.59 10.99 -14.11
N GLY A 216 6.95 12.02 -14.88
CA GLY A 216 6.12 13.21 -15.05
C GLY A 216 4.74 12.90 -15.64
N ALA A 217 4.67 12.06 -16.66
CA ALA A 217 3.38 11.65 -17.20
C ALA A 217 2.61 10.76 -16.22
N SER A 218 3.29 9.88 -15.49
CA SER A 218 2.64 9.01 -14.49
C SER A 218 2.00 9.81 -13.35
N ILE A 219 2.64 10.91 -12.92
CA ILE A 219 2.11 11.83 -11.91
C ILE A 219 0.91 12.63 -12.45
N ALA A 220 0.90 12.96 -13.75
CA ALA A 220 -0.19 13.72 -14.37
C ALA A 220 -1.45 12.87 -14.63
N LEU A 221 -1.34 11.54 -14.61
CA LEU A 221 -2.47 10.64 -14.84
C LEU A 221 -3.31 10.52 -13.56
N GLN A 222 -4.62 10.77 -13.68
CA GLN A 222 -5.58 10.58 -12.58
C GLN A 222 -5.90 9.10 -12.32
N GLU A 223 -5.67 8.23 -13.31
CA GLU A 223 -5.83 6.78 -13.19
C GLU A 223 -4.62 6.07 -13.80
N PRO A 224 -4.11 4.99 -13.19
CA PRO A 224 -2.98 4.24 -13.73
C PRO A 224 -3.36 3.64 -15.08
N LEU A 225 -2.65 4.06 -16.13
CA LEU A 225 -2.82 3.46 -17.45
C LEU A 225 -2.15 2.09 -17.51
N PRO A 226 -2.76 1.12 -18.21
CA PRO A 226 -2.07 -0.13 -18.56
C PRO A 226 -0.74 0.18 -19.26
N PRO A 227 0.35 -0.59 -19.03
CA PRO A 227 1.69 -0.30 -19.55
C PRO A 227 1.73 0.00 -21.05
N VAL A 228 0.92 -0.73 -21.82
CA VAL A 228 0.78 -0.53 -23.27
C VAL A 228 0.20 0.84 -23.62
N ARG A 229 -0.84 1.30 -22.91
CA ARG A 229 -1.47 2.60 -23.14
C ARG A 229 -0.60 3.76 -22.69
N LEU A 230 0.15 3.55 -21.63
CA LEU A 230 1.14 4.49 -21.12
C LEU A 230 2.23 4.72 -22.19
N LEU A 231 2.76 3.65 -22.81
CA LEU A 231 3.68 3.73 -23.95
C LEU A 231 3.09 4.46 -25.18
N TYR A 232 1.80 4.27 -25.46
CA TYR A 232 1.12 5.00 -26.54
C TYR A 232 0.97 6.50 -26.22
N ALA A 233 0.61 6.85 -24.98
CA ALA A 233 0.56 8.24 -24.53
C ALA A 233 1.95 8.90 -24.58
N PHE A 234 3.02 8.15 -24.30
CA PHE A 234 4.40 8.63 -24.45
C PHE A 234 4.80 8.92 -25.89
N ARG A 235 4.33 8.11 -26.85
CA ARG A 235 4.66 8.29 -28.27
C ARG A 235 3.84 9.39 -28.94
N ASN A 236 2.66 9.73 -28.42
CA ASN A 236 1.78 10.76 -28.96
C ASN A 236 1.13 11.59 -27.84
N PRO A 237 1.84 12.57 -27.26
CA PRO A 237 1.34 13.40 -26.17
C PRO A 237 0.14 14.30 -26.53
N PHE A 238 -0.26 14.35 -27.81
CA PHE A 238 -1.38 15.13 -28.32
C PHE A 238 -2.50 14.29 -28.97
N ALA A 239 -2.47 12.96 -28.85
CA ALA A 239 -3.57 12.14 -29.35
C ALA A 239 -4.79 12.26 -28.43
N PRO A 240 -5.98 12.61 -28.94
CA PRO A 240 -7.18 12.72 -28.11
C PRO A 240 -7.56 11.35 -27.53
N HIS A 241 -7.65 11.26 -26.20
CA HIS A 241 -8.20 10.09 -25.52
C HIS A 241 -9.68 9.94 -25.86
N ARG A 242 -10.03 9.00 -26.77
CA ARG A 242 -11.40 8.52 -26.91
C ARG A 242 -11.66 7.45 -25.86
N SER A 243 -12.46 7.81 -24.86
CA SER A 243 -13.05 6.89 -23.89
C SER A 243 -14.07 6.00 -24.63
N HIS A 244 -13.66 4.79 -25.04
CA HIS A 244 -14.61 3.77 -25.46
C HIS A 244 -15.05 2.98 -24.23
N SER A 245 -16.25 3.29 -23.72
CA SER A 245 -17.01 2.40 -22.84
C SER A 245 -17.25 1.07 -23.56
N ILE A 246 -16.76 -0.03 -22.98
CA ILE A 246 -17.18 -1.36 -23.38
C ILE A 246 -18.22 -1.81 -22.37
N CYS A 247 -19.49 -1.59 -22.73
CA CYS A 247 -20.60 -2.34 -22.16
C CYS A 247 -20.65 -3.74 -22.79
N SER A 248 -21.04 -4.72 -21.98
CA SER A 248 -21.60 -6.02 -22.35
C SER A 248 -20.62 -7.18 -22.57
N VAL A 249 -20.43 -7.98 -21.51
CA VAL A 249 -20.29 -9.43 -21.61
C VAL A 249 -21.18 -10.06 -20.52
N ARG A 250 -22.14 -10.90 -20.93
CA ARG A 250 -23.01 -11.68 -20.03
C ARG A 250 -22.20 -12.75 -19.31
N PRO A 251 -22.48 -13.06 -18.03
CA PRO A 251 -21.95 -14.26 -17.39
C PRO A 251 -22.80 -15.50 -17.77
N PRO A 252 -22.22 -16.71 -17.83
CA PRO A 252 -22.97 -17.96 -17.87
C PRO A 252 -23.38 -18.41 -16.45
N ASP A 253 -24.49 -19.17 -16.38
CA ASP A 253 -25.17 -19.67 -15.19
C ASP A 253 -24.35 -20.67 -14.33
N PRO A 254 -24.71 -20.86 -13.05
CA PRO A 254 -23.84 -21.50 -12.05
C PRO A 254 -23.98 -23.03 -11.99
N ILE A 255 -22.86 -23.70 -11.71
CA ILE A 255 -22.83 -25.11 -11.32
C ILE A 255 -22.82 -25.20 -9.78
N SER A 256 -23.75 -26.01 -9.27
CA SER A 256 -23.99 -26.34 -7.87
C SER A 256 -23.06 -27.45 -7.38
N THR A 257 -22.49 -27.34 -6.17
CA THR A 257 -22.26 -28.48 -5.26
C THR A 257 -22.02 -28.05 -3.80
N SER A 258 -23.00 -28.40 -2.95
CA SER A 258 -22.95 -29.04 -1.62
C SER A 258 -21.89 -28.71 -0.54
N ARG A 259 -22.45 -28.27 0.62
CA ARG A 259 -22.26 -28.72 2.03
C ARG A 259 -20.85 -28.99 2.57
N PHE A 260 -20.48 -28.24 3.61
CA PHE A 260 -19.82 -28.80 4.79
C PHE A 260 -20.37 -28.16 6.09
N ARG A 261 -20.54 -29.00 7.11
CA ARG A 261 -21.15 -28.71 8.42
C ARG A 261 -20.20 -27.96 9.35
N GLN A 262 -20.83 -27.15 10.20
CA GLN A 262 -20.32 -26.46 11.39
C GLN A 262 -19.60 -27.38 12.38
N HIS A 263 -18.61 -26.80 13.06
CA HIS A 263 -18.40 -27.04 14.49
C HIS A 263 -18.18 -25.72 15.23
N ASP A 264 -18.87 -25.60 16.35
CA ASP A 264 -19.01 -24.45 17.24
C ASP A 264 -17.74 -24.11 18.03
N LEU A 265 -17.49 -22.82 18.27
CA LEU A 265 -16.83 -22.29 19.48
C LEU A 265 -17.42 -20.91 19.83
N PRO A 266 -17.44 -20.51 21.12
CA PRO A 266 -18.39 -19.55 21.65
C PRO A 266 -17.97 -18.08 21.54
N SER A 267 -19.01 -17.25 21.48
CA SER A 267 -19.08 -15.80 21.53
C SER A 267 -18.64 -15.18 22.86
N ASN A 268 -17.85 -14.10 22.79
CA ASN A 268 -18.17 -12.76 23.33
C ASN A 268 -16.89 -11.98 23.66
N HIS A 269 -16.39 -11.24 22.68
CA HIS A 269 -15.75 -9.95 22.93
C HIS A 269 -16.19 -9.01 21.80
N THR A 270 -16.80 -7.89 22.17
CA THR A 270 -17.16 -6.82 21.23
C THR A 270 -15.86 -6.26 20.67
N LEU A 271 -15.40 -6.82 19.57
CA LEU A 271 -14.21 -6.36 18.87
C LEU A 271 -14.50 -5.00 18.22
N PRO A 272 -13.52 -4.09 18.22
CA PRO A 272 -13.65 -2.74 17.68
C PRO A 272 -14.00 -2.76 16.18
N SER A 273 -14.73 -1.75 15.73
CA SER A 273 -15.20 -1.62 14.35
C SER A 273 -14.09 -1.21 13.38
N VAL A 274 -13.05 -0.55 13.92
CA VAL A 274 -11.90 -0.09 13.16
C VAL A 274 -10.62 -0.54 13.88
N VAL A 275 -9.75 -1.24 13.16
CA VAL A 275 -8.39 -1.52 13.58
C VAL A 275 -7.47 -0.58 12.82
N TYR A 276 -6.73 0.23 13.54
CA TYR A 276 -5.76 1.14 12.97
C TYR A 276 -4.36 0.57 13.12
N ARG A 277 -3.61 0.47 12.03
CA ARG A 277 -2.25 -0.02 12.03
C ARG A 277 -1.32 1.13 11.68
N VAL A 278 -0.66 1.66 12.70
CA VAL A 278 0.33 2.72 12.52
C VAL A 278 1.59 2.02 12.04
N ARG A 279 2.00 2.25 10.79
CA ARG A 279 3.31 1.88 10.27
C ARG A 279 4.38 2.61 11.07
N PRO A 280 5.64 2.15 11.06
CA PRO A 280 6.71 2.90 11.67
C PRO A 280 6.71 4.31 11.09
N SER A 281 6.39 5.29 11.93
CA SER A 281 6.64 6.69 11.67
C SER A 281 8.15 6.83 11.54
N GLN A 282 8.62 7.48 10.48
CA GLN A 282 9.91 8.15 10.55
C GLN A 282 9.66 9.33 11.49
N ASP A 283 9.93 9.15 12.78
CA ASP A 283 9.84 10.25 13.74
C ASP A 283 10.93 11.26 13.36
N TYR A 284 10.52 12.30 12.64
CA TYR A 284 11.29 13.50 12.38
C TYR A 284 11.40 14.27 13.70
N GLY A 285 12.51 14.08 14.39
CA GLY A 285 12.93 14.83 15.58
C GLY A 285 14.22 15.58 15.30
#